data_AF-A0A538J4T3-F1
#
_entry.id   AF-A0A538J4T3-F1
#
_cell.length_a   1.000
_cell.length_b   1.000
_cell.length_c   1.000
_cell.angle_alpha   90.00
_cell.angle_beta   90.00
_cell.angle_gamma   90.00
#
_symmetry.space_group_name_H-M   'P 1'
#
loop_
_entity.id
_entity.type
_entity.pdbx_description
1 polymer ?
#
loop_
_entity_poly.entity_id
_entity_poly.type
_entity_poly.pdbx_seq_one_letter_code
_entity_poly.pdbx_strand_id
1 'polypeptide(L)'
;MEGGGLGGFPFGGGDPEDLLRGLREFAEQQAESVQEAQREQFATLTLNTAVELTGAALGQMSVSGTTDEQAIALRDAMRVLFPEAVALVSAARQGFMRER
;
A
#
# COMPACT_ATOMS: atom_id res chain seq x y z
N MET A 1 -12.74 46.10 -31.32
CA MET A 1 -11.59 45.24 -30.98
C MET A 1 -11.85 44.65 -29.61
N GLU A 2 -11.81 43.31 -29.56
CA GLU A 2 -11.54 42.37 -28.46
C GLU A 2 -12.29 42.43 -27.12
N GLY A 3 -12.66 41.22 -26.69
CA GLY A 3 -13.19 40.90 -25.36
C GLY A 3 -13.79 39.49 -25.32
N GLY A 4 -13.06 38.48 -25.78
CA GLY A 4 -13.47 37.08 -25.70
C GLY A 4 -13.28 36.48 -24.31
N GLY A 5 -14.08 35.45 -24.01
CA GLY A 5 -13.68 34.35 -23.14
C GLY A 5 -14.43 34.19 -21.81
N LEU A 6 -14.79 32.94 -21.55
CA LEU A 6 -15.19 32.32 -20.28
C LEU A 6 -16.66 32.43 -19.81
N GLY A 7 -17.57 31.87 -20.62
CA GLY A 7 -18.89 31.40 -20.16
C GLY A 7 -18.90 29.93 -19.70
N GLY A 8 -17.97 29.50 -18.85
CA GLY A 8 -17.80 28.06 -18.51
C GLY A 8 -17.54 27.72 -17.05
N PHE A 9 -17.79 28.64 -16.12
CA PHE A 9 -17.42 28.50 -14.71
C PHE A 9 -18.70 28.45 -13.85
N PRO A 10 -18.90 27.44 -12.97
CA PRO A 10 -20.14 27.24 -12.20
C PRO A 10 -20.26 28.21 -11.00
N PHE A 11 -19.80 29.46 -11.16
CA PHE A 11 -19.82 30.48 -10.11
C PHE A 11 -21.14 31.26 -10.10
N GLY A 12 -22.26 30.53 -9.99
CA GLY A 12 -23.60 31.11 -9.92
C GLY A 12 -24.34 30.65 -8.67
N GLY A 13 -24.23 31.40 -7.57
CA GLY A 13 -25.31 31.50 -6.57
C GLY A 13 -25.36 30.52 -5.39
N GLY A 14 -24.24 30.00 -4.88
CA GLY A 14 -24.22 29.28 -3.60
C GLY A 14 -23.86 30.22 -2.44
N ASP A 15 -24.62 30.19 -1.34
CA ASP A 15 -24.27 30.94 -0.13
C ASP A 15 -22.83 30.57 0.32
N PRO A 16 -22.05 31.54 0.82
CA PRO A 16 -20.66 31.30 1.24
C PRO A 16 -20.54 30.23 2.34
N GLU A 17 -21.60 30.03 3.13
CA GLU A 17 -21.69 28.94 4.12
C GLU A 17 -21.77 27.56 3.47
N ASP A 18 -22.48 27.43 2.34
CA ASP A 18 -22.58 26.17 1.59
C ASP A 18 -21.27 25.83 0.88
N LEU A 19 -20.53 26.84 0.41
CA LEU A 19 -19.18 26.65 -0.13
C LEU A 19 -18.22 26.16 0.95
N LEU A 20 -18.24 26.78 2.14
CA LEU A 20 -17.41 26.36 3.27
C LEU A 20 -17.80 24.97 3.78
N ARG A 21 -19.09 24.62 3.76
CA ARG A 21 -19.59 23.28 4.09
C ARG A 21 -19.10 22.26 3.06
N GLY A 22 -19.21 22.53 1.77
CA GLY A 22 -18.72 21.66 0.70
C GLY A 22 -17.20 21.47 0.71
N LEU A 23 -16.42 22.52 1.03
CA LEU A 23 -14.97 22.41 1.21
C LEU A 23 -14.60 21.55 2.41
N ARG A 24 -15.37 21.60 3.50
CA ARG A 24 -15.16 20.78 4.69
C ARG A 24 -15.49 19.31 4.43
N GLU A 25 -16.62 19.03 3.79
CA GLU A 25 -17.00 17.67 3.38
C GLU A 25 -16.01 17.08 2.37
N PHE A 26 -15.53 17.89 1.41
CA PHE A 26 -14.49 17.50 0.46
C PHE A 26 -13.15 17.22 1.14
N ALA A 27 -12.76 18.04 2.13
CA ALA A 27 -11.55 17.82 2.92
C ALA A 27 -11.64 16.56 3.78
N GLU A 28 -12.81 16.25 4.35
CA GLU A 28 -13.06 15.02 5.11
C GLU A 28 -12.98 13.78 4.20
N GLN A 29 -13.59 13.82 3.01
CA GLN A 29 -13.50 12.73 2.02
C GLN A 29 -12.07 12.56 1.44
N GLN A 30 -11.33 13.66 1.22
CA GLN A 30 -9.92 13.59 0.86
C GLN A 30 -9.07 12.98 1.99
N ALA A 31 -9.31 13.38 3.23
CA ALA A 31 -8.57 12.86 4.37
C ALA A 31 -8.79 11.35 4.56
N GLU A 32 -9.99 10.84 4.27
CA GLU A 32 -10.30 9.40 4.29
C GLU A 32 -9.60 8.66 3.15
N SER A 33 -9.72 9.13 1.91
CA SER A 33 -9.09 8.49 0.74
C SER A 33 -7.55 8.49 0.81
N VAL A 34 -6.93 9.52 1.39
CA VAL A 34 -5.48 9.57 1.63
C VAL A 34 -5.06 8.51 2.65
N GLN A 35 -5.85 8.27 3.70
CA GLN A 35 -5.54 7.24 4.69
C GLN A 35 -5.68 5.82 4.10
N GLU A 36 -6.70 5.59 3.28
CA GLU A 36 -6.91 4.31 2.60
C GLU A 36 -5.77 4.01 1.61
N ALA A 37 -5.43 4.98 0.75
CA ALA A 37 -4.33 4.85 -0.21
C ALA A 37 -2.98 4.61 0.49
N GLN A 38 -2.71 5.30 1.60
CA GLN A 38 -1.51 5.04 2.40
C GLN A 38 -1.52 3.61 2.93
N ARG A 39 -2.65 3.13 3.48
CA ARG A 39 -2.78 1.78 4.04
C ARG A 39 -2.51 0.69 2.99
N GLU A 40 -3.04 0.84 1.78
CA GLU A 40 -2.78 -0.10 0.67
C GLU A 40 -1.32 -0.09 0.24
N GLN A 41 -0.71 1.09 0.14
CA GLN A 41 0.70 1.22 -0.20
C GLN A 41 1.58 0.56 0.88
N PHE A 42 1.22 0.71 2.16
CA PHE A 42 1.91 0.03 3.27
C PHE A 42 1.79 -1.49 3.19
N ALA A 43 0.60 -2.01 2.88
CA ALA A 43 0.41 -3.45 2.68
C ALA A 43 1.28 -3.97 1.52
N THR A 44 1.35 -3.23 0.41
CA THR A 44 2.16 -3.60 -0.76
C THR A 44 3.66 -3.63 -0.44
N LEU A 45 4.17 -2.60 0.25
CA LEU A 45 5.58 -2.56 0.66
C LEU A 45 5.93 -3.71 1.62
N THR A 46 5.02 -4.03 2.54
CA THR A 46 5.18 -5.15 3.49
C THR A 46 5.32 -6.48 2.75
N LEU A 47 4.45 -6.73 1.78
CA LEU A 47 4.49 -7.95 0.98
C LEU A 47 5.77 -8.04 0.14
N ASN A 48 6.18 -6.95 -0.50
CA ASN A 48 7.42 -6.92 -1.30
C ASN A 48 8.64 -7.24 -0.42
N THR A 49 8.76 -6.61 0.74
CA THR A 49 9.86 -6.91 1.68
C THR A 49 9.82 -8.36 2.16
N ALA A 50 8.64 -8.92 2.44
CA ALA A 50 8.52 -10.33 2.83
C ALA A 50 8.96 -11.28 1.71
N VAL A 51 8.63 -10.99 0.45
CA VAL A 51 9.08 -11.75 -0.73
C VAL A 51 10.61 -11.67 -0.87
N GLU A 52 11.19 -10.47 -0.75
CA GLU A 52 12.65 -10.28 -0.83
C GLU A 52 13.39 -11.08 0.24
N LEU A 53 12.95 -10.99 1.50
CA LEU A 53 13.53 -11.75 2.62
C LEU A 53 13.43 -13.26 2.39
N THR A 54 12.27 -13.72 1.92
CA THR A 54 12.06 -15.14 1.64
C THR A 54 12.96 -15.63 0.50
N GLY A 55 13.08 -14.85 -0.58
CA GLY A 55 13.96 -15.16 -1.70
C GLY A 55 15.43 -15.20 -1.29
N ALA A 56 15.87 -14.24 -0.46
CA ALA A 56 17.21 -14.23 0.09
C ALA A 56 17.50 -15.47 0.95
N ALA A 57 16.54 -15.89 1.78
CA ALA A 57 16.68 -17.09 2.61
C ALA A 57 16.74 -18.38 1.78
N LEU A 58 15.86 -18.53 0.77
CA LEU A 58 15.90 -19.65 -0.17
C LEU A 58 17.23 -19.72 -0.92
N GLY A 59 17.80 -18.57 -1.31
CA GLY A 59 19.09 -18.49 -1.99
C GLY A 59 20.29 -18.97 -1.15
N GLN A 60 20.14 -19.10 0.17
CA GLN A 60 21.18 -19.64 1.05
C GLN A 60 21.07 -21.16 1.23
N MET A 61 20.03 -21.80 0.70
CA MET A 61 19.81 -23.24 0.89
C MET A 61 20.68 -24.07 -0.05
N SER A 62 21.34 -25.09 0.51
CA SER A 62 21.94 -26.16 -0.28
C SER A 62 20.91 -27.26 -0.52
N VAL A 63 20.36 -27.33 -1.74
CA VAL A 63 19.46 -28.40 -2.19
C VAL A 63 20.19 -29.30 -3.18
N SER A 64 19.90 -30.60 -3.13
CA SER A 64 20.55 -31.62 -3.95
C SER A 64 19.55 -32.68 -4.40
N GLY A 65 19.87 -33.40 -5.47
CA GLY A 65 19.01 -34.42 -6.07
C GLY A 65 18.55 -34.03 -7.46
N THR A 66 17.53 -34.72 -7.95
CA THR A 66 16.85 -34.40 -9.22
C THR A 66 16.15 -33.04 -9.16
N THR A 67 15.82 -32.48 -10.33
CA THR A 67 15.08 -31.22 -10.42
C THR A 67 13.77 -31.24 -9.62
N ASP A 68 13.04 -32.35 -9.68
CA ASP A 68 11.77 -32.49 -8.96
C ASP A 68 11.97 -32.50 -7.44
N GLU A 69 12.98 -33.21 -6.95
CA GLU A 69 13.32 -33.23 -5.52
C GLU A 69 13.75 -31.85 -5.02
N GLN A 70 14.55 -31.12 -5.80
CA GLN A 70 14.95 -29.76 -5.47
C GLN A 70 13.75 -28.79 -5.45
N ALA A 71 12.85 -28.91 -6.42
CA ALA A 71 11.64 -28.08 -6.48
C ALA A 71 10.71 -28.34 -5.29
N ILE A 72 10.55 -29.61 -4.89
CA ILE A 72 9.79 -30.00 -3.69
C ILE A 72 10.43 -29.38 -2.44
N ALA A 73 11.75 -29.51 -2.28
CA ALA A 73 12.47 -28.97 -1.12
C ALA A 73 12.34 -27.44 -1.00
N LEU A 74 12.51 -26.71 -2.11
CA LEU A 74 12.36 -25.25 -2.13
C LEU A 74 10.93 -24.81 -1.84
N ARG A 75 9.93 -25.52 -2.39
CA ARG A 75 8.52 -25.24 -2.10
C ARG A 75 8.19 -25.49 -0.63
N ASP A 76 8.69 -26.56 -0.04
CA ASP A 76 8.43 -26.88 1.36
C ASP A 76 9.08 -25.86 2.30
N ALA A 77 10.29 -25.40 1.97
CA ALA A 77 10.90 -24.28 2.67
C ALA A 77 10.11 -22.96 2.51
N MET A 78 9.65 -22.65 1.30
CA MET A 78 8.83 -21.46 1.01
C MET A 78 7.53 -21.45 1.86
N ARG A 79 6.91 -22.61 2.11
CA ARG A 79 5.69 -22.73 2.95
C ARG A 79 5.92 -22.34 4.40
N VAL A 80 7.16 -22.36 4.87
CA VAL A 80 7.55 -21.92 6.23
C VAL A 80 8.06 -20.50 6.18
N LEU A 81 9.01 -20.21 5.29
CA LEU A 81 9.72 -18.93 5.26
C LEU A 81 8.82 -17.74 4.90
N PHE A 82 7.88 -17.91 3.95
CA PHE A 82 7.05 -16.79 3.51
C PHE A 82 6.07 -16.30 4.59
N PRO A 83 5.26 -17.17 5.24
CA PRO A 83 4.40 -16.72 6.33
C PRO A 83 5.16 -16.09 7.50
N GLU A 84 6.34 -16.62 7.85
CA GLU A 84 7.19 -16.08 8.91
C GLU A 84 7.74 -14.69 8.55
N ALA A 85 8.21 -14.50 7.31
CA ALA A 85 8.65 -13.20 6.82
C ALA A 85 7.51 -12.17 6.82
N VAL A 86 6.30 -12.57 6.40
CA VAL A 86 5.10 -11.72 6.45
C VAL A 86 4.77 -11.34 7.90
N ALA A 87 4.80 -12.29 8.83
CA ALA A 87 4.53 -12.04 10.25
C ALA A 87 5.55 -11.06 10.84
N LEU A 88 6.84 -11.25 10.57
CA LEU A 88 7.93 -10.39 11.04
C LEU A 88 7.78 -8.95 10.53
N VAL A 89 7.62 -8.75 9.22
CA VAL A 89 7.52 -7.41 8.62
C VAL A 89 6.23 -6.72 9.07
N SER A 90 5.13 -7.47 9.19
CA SER A 90 3.87 -6.95 9.71
C SER A 90 4.00 -6.47 11.16
N ALA A 91 4.67 -7.25 12.02
CA ALA A 91 4.90 -6.90 13.42
C ALA A 91 5.79 -5.66 13.56
N ALA A 92 6.90 -5.59 12.81
CA ALA A 92 7.81 -4.43 12.82
C ALA A 92 7.09 -3.14 12.41
N ARG A 93 6.19 -3.19 11.42
CA ARG A 93 5.40 -2.04 10.98
C ARG A 93 4.28 -1.65 11.95
N GLN A 94 3.62 -2.61 12.58
CA GLN A 94 2.64 -2.31 13.63
C GLN A 94 3.30 -1.68 14.87
N GLY A 95 4.51 -2.10 15.21
CA GLY A 95 5.33 -1.45 16.24
C GLY A 95 5.58 0.02 15.91
N PHE A 96 6.00 0.31 14.67
CA PHE A 96 6.21 1.68 14.18
C PHE A 96 4.95 2.56 14.21
N MET A 97 3.78 1.99 13.91
CA MET A 97 2.51 2.73 13.91
C MET A 97 1.93 2.99 15.32
N ARG A 98 2.41 2.27 16.36
CA ARG A 98 1.99 2.48 17.76
C ARG A 98 2.81 3.53 18.50
N GLU A 99 3.97 3.93 17.99
CA GLU A 99 4.85 4.95 18.60
C GLU A 99 4.50 6.40 18.19
N ARG A 100 3.31 6.63 17.62
CA ARG A 100 2.82 7.97 17.22
C ARG A 100 1.51 8.32 17.88
#